data_AF-A0A3A0CSQ7-F1
#
_entry.id   AF-A0A3A0CSQ7-F1
#
_cell.length_a   1.000
_cell.length_b   1.000
_cell.length_c   1.000
_cell.angle_alpha   90.00
_cell.angle_beta   90.00
_cell.angle_gamma   90.00
#
_symmetry.space_group_name_H-M   'P 1'
#
loop_
_entity.id
_entity.type
_entity.pdbx_description
1 polymer ?
#
loop_
_entity_poly.entity_id
_entity_poly.type
_entity_poly.pdbx_seq_one_letter_code
_entity_poly.pdbx_strand_id
1 'polypeptide(L)'
;MKMPNFRLYDTQATTAMLAALVGLVFILGLAVVVFKGIDTKQWVIPYNEKAGMSQYRKPLVFAVGPLCILFGAVGGIMGFRSLGQARNTKNGRSWLGMTLGALVLALAPVLMGAWIQLSEPVIVAPRGGPQAASVAP
;
A
#
# COMPACT_ATOMS: atom_id res chain seq x y z
N MET A 1 -2.84 29.33 14.16
CA MET A 1 -1.77 28.62 13.41
C MET A 1 -1.70 29.20 12.00
N LYS A 2 -0.51 29.51 11.48
CA LYS A 2 -0.33 30.09 10.13
C LYS A 2 -0.36 28.96 9.10
N MET A 3 -1.19 29.06 8.06
CA MET A 3 -1.27 28.02 7.02
C MET A 3 0.07 27.91 6.25
N PRO A 4 0.47 26.69 5.83
CA PRO A 4 1.68 26.50 5.05
C PRO A 4 1.59 27.21 3.70
N ASN A 5 2.63 27.98 3.34
CA ASN A 5 2.72 28.64 2.04
C ASN A 5 3.51 27.76 1.06
N PHE A 6 2.79 27.09 0.16
CA PHE A 6 3.37 26.21 -0.86
C PHE A 6 4.06 26.95 -2.01
N ARG A 7 4.04 28.29 -2.06
CA ARG A 7 4.87 29.05 -3.00
C ARG A 7 6.36 29.03 -2.62
N LEU A 8 6.66 28.72 -1.36
CA LEU A 8 8.03 28.60 -0.86
C LEU A 8 8.55 27.17 -1.05
N TYR A 9 9.71 27.04 -1.71
CA TYR A 9 10.34 25.75 -1.97
C TYR A 9 10.71 25.00 -0.68
N ASP A 10 11.09 25.70 0.39
CA ASP A 10 11.39 25.08 1.69
C ASP A 10 10.15 24.40 2.33
N THR A 11 8.97 25.00 2.14
CA THR A 11 7.69 24.40 2.57
C THR A 11 7.39 23.18 1.72
N GLN A 12 7.54 23.29 0.40
CA GLN A 12 7.34 22.16 -0.51
C GLN A 12 8.27 21.00 -0.18
N ALA A 13 9.56 21.26 0.07
CA ALA A 13 10.56 20.27 0.43
C ALA A 13 10.17 19.53 1.73
N THR A 14 9.68 20.26 2.72
CA THR A 14 9.26 19.68 4.01
C THR A 14 7.97 18.86 3.84
N THR A 15 6.97 19.39 3.12
CA THR A 15 5.72 18.67 2.84
C THR A 15 5.97 17.43 1.98
N ALA A 16 6.85 17.51 0.98
CA ALA A 16 7.23 16.39 0.13
C ALA A 16 7.81 15.23 0.98
N MET A 17 8.76 15.56 1.86
CA MET A 17 9.36 14.58 2.77
C MET A 17 8.31 13.95 3.69
N LEU A 18 7.45 14.76 4.33
CA LEU A 18 6.42 14.25 5.25
C LEU A 18 5.38 13.38 4.51
N ALA A 19 4.92 13.82 3.34
CA ALA A 19 3.99 13.04 2.52
C ALA A 19 4.61 11.70 2.10
N ALA A 20 5.87 11.70 1.67
CA ALA A 20 6.56 10.48 1.29
C ALA A 20 6.77 9.53 2.49
N LEU A 21 7.06 10.05 3.69
CA LEU A 21 7.17 9.25 4.91
C LEU A 21 5.81 8.61 5.29
N VAL A 22 4.72 9.36 5.19
CA VAL A 22 3.37 8.81 5.40
C VAL A 22 3.05 7.74 4.35
N GLY A 23 3.39 7.99 3.08
CA GLY A 23 3.28 7.00 2.01
C GLY A 23 4.09 5.74 2.29
N LEU A 24 5.29 5.87 2.87
CA LEU A 24 6.14 4.74 3.26
C LEU A 24 5.50 3.92 4.39
N VAL A 25 4.85 4.54 5.36
CA VAL A 25 4.11 3.81 6.40
C VAL A 25 2.94 3.04 5.79
N PHE A 26 2.20 3.65 4.87
CA PHE A 26 1.09 2.98 4.18
C PHE A 26 1.55 1.83 3.29
N ILE A 27 2.65 1.98 2.54
CA ILE A 27 3.15 0.89 1.68
C ILE A 27 3.62 -0.31 2.52
N LEU A 28 4.26 -0.07 3.67
CA LEU A 28 4.62 -1.14 4.61
C LEU A 28 3.38 -1.85 5.16
N GLY A 29 2.35 -1.08 5.56
CA GLY A 29 1.06 -1.64 5.98
C GLY A 29 0.40 -2.47 4.88
N LEU A 30 0.41 -1.97 3.64
CA LEU A 30 -0.13 -2.67 2.48
C LEU A 30 0.63 -3.97 2.21
N ALA A 31 1.96 -3.95 2.23
CA ALA A 31 2.79 -5.14 2.04
C ALA A 31 2.48 -6.21 3.10
N VAL A 32 2.34 -5.81 4.36
CA VAL A 32 1.91 -6.71 5.44
C VAL A 32 0.52 -7.29 5.14
N VAL A 33 -0.46 -6.48 4.76
CA VAL A 33 -1.82 -6.97 4.46
C VAL A 33 -1.82 -7.95 3.29
N VAL A 34 -1.07 -7.67 2.22
CA VAL A 34 -0.99 -8.50 1.01
C VAL A 34 -0.30 -9.83 1.31
N PHE A 35 0.89 -9.81 1.93
CA PHE A 35 1.68 -11.03 2.12
C PHE A 35 1.38 -11.81 3.40
N LYS A 36 0.46 -11.34 4.25
CA LYS A 36 0.13 -12.05 5.50
C LYS A 36 -0.49 -13.41 5.21
N GLY A 37 0.22 -14.47 5.54
CA GLY A 37 -0.26 -15.84 5.37
C GLY A 37 -0.26 -16.30 3.91
N ILE A 38 0.68 -15.80 3.11
CA ILE A 38 0.96 -16.33 1.78
C ILE A 38 1.34 -17.82 1.89
N ASP A 39 0.76 -18.65 1.02
CA ASP A 39 1.19 -20.04 0.87
C ASP A 39 2.35 -20.07 -0.13
N THR A 40 3.57 -20.28 0.36
CA THR A 40 4.78 -20.29 -0.47
C THR A 40 4.89 -21.52 -1.37
N LYS A 41 4.09 -22.57 -1.16
CA LYS A 41 4.10 -23.78 -1.99
C LYS A 41 3.25 -23.61 -3.24
N GLN A 42 2.06 -23.01 -3.08
CA GLN A 42 1.13 -22.77 -4.17
C GLN A 42 1.29 -21.37 -4.78
N TRP A 43 2.04 -20.49 -4.11
CA TRP A 43 2.25 -19.09 -4.51
C TRP A 43 0.94 -18.30 -4.59
N VAL A 44 0.03 -18.56 -3.64
CA VAL A 44 -1.29 -17.92 -3.56
C VAL A 44 -1.46 -17.20 -2.23
N ILE A 45 -2.31 -16.19 -2.22
CA ILE A 45 -2.67 -15.42 -1.04
C ILE A 45 -4.09 -15.84 -0.63
N PRO A 46 -4.23 -16.85 0.26
CA PRO A 46 -5.54 -17.28 0.70
C PRO A 46 -6.20 -16.19 1.55
N TYR A 47 -7.46 -15.88 1.26
CA TYR A 47 -8.27 -15.01 2.09
C TYR A 47 -9.68 -15.57 2.28
N ASN A 48 -10.24 -15.38 3.48
CA ASN A 48 -11.62 -15.78 3.77
C ASN A 48 -12.53 -14.56 3.68
N GLU A 49 -13.49 -14.59 2.76
CA GLU A 49 -14.47 -13.51 2.56
C GLU A 49 -15.58 -13.48 3.62
N LYS A 50 -15.80 -14.58 4.35
CA LYS A 50 -16.98 -14.78 5.19
C LYS A 50 -16.68 -14.87 6.69
N ALA A 51 -15.42 -14.93 7.09
CA ALA A 51 -15.07 -15.08 8.51
C ALA A 51 -13.76 -14.39 8.92
N GLY A 52 -13.78 -13.84 10.14
CA GLY A 52 -12.63 -13.28 10.83
C GLY A 52 -12.12 -11.95 10.25
N MET A 53 -10.90 -11.57 10.63
CA MET A 53 -10.24 -10.35 10.13
C MET A 53 -9.86 -10.43 8.64
N SER A 54 -9.96 -11.61 8.02
CA SER A 54 -9.62 -11.80 6.61
C SER A 54 -10.64 -11.18 5.65
N GLN A 55 -11.89 -11.00 6.08
CA GLN A 55 -12.95 -10.40 5.27
C GLN A 55 -12.62 -8.95 4.85
N TYR A 56 -11.85 -8.25 5.69
CA TYR A 56 -11.48 -6.87 5.47
C TYR A 56 -10.22 -6.71 4.61
N ARG A 57 -9.52 -7.79 4.24
CA ARG A 57 -8.27 -7.69 3.48
C ARG A 57 -8.45 -7.03 2.13
N LYS A 58 -9.42 -7.52 1.34
CA LYS A 58 -9.73 -6.97 0.01
C LYS A 58 -10.06 -5.47 0.08
N PRO A 59 -11.03 -5.01 0.91
CA PRO A 59 -11.31 -3.58 1.01
C PRO A 59 -10.13 -2.77 1.56
N LEU A 60 -9.33 -3.31 2.49
CA LEU A 60 -8.12 -2.63 2.97
C LEU A 60 -7.09 -2.44 1.86
N VAL A 61 -6.85 -3.44 1.01
CA VAL A 61 -5.94 -3.31 -0.13
C VAL A 61 -6.42 -2.22 -1.09
N PHE A 62 -7.71 -2.21 -1.42
CA PHE A 62 -8.29 -1.22 -2.32
C PHE A 62 -8.47 0.18 -1.71
N ALA A 63 -8.46 0.32 -0.38
CA ALA A 63 -8.47 1.62 0.29
C ALA A 63 -7.05 2.17 0.50
N VAL A 64 -6.12 1.35 0.99
CA VAL A 64 -4.75 1.74 1.32
C VAL A 64 -3.90 1.90 0.06
N GLY A 65 -4.12 1.09 -0.97
CA GLY A 65 -3.40 1.17 -2.25
C GLY A 65 -3.46 2.55 -2.90
N PRO A 66 -4.66 3.12 -3.18
CA PRO A 66 -4.80 4.48 -3.70
C PRO A 66 -4.22 5.56 -2.79
N LEU A 67 -4.29 5.39 -1.46
CA LEU A 67 -3.66 6.32 -0.53
C LEU A 67 -2.13 6.30 -0.67
N CYS A 68 -1.50 5.12 -0.82
CA CYS A 68 -0.07 5.02 -1.10
C CYS A 68 0.28 5.79 -2.38
N ILE A 69 -0.49 5.59 -3.46
CA ILE A 69 -0.28 6.27 -4.75
C ILE A 69 -0.41 7.79 -4.58
N LEU A 70 -1.43 8.26 -3.86
CA LEU A 70 -1.66 9.69 -3.61
C LEU A 70 -0.49 10.32 -2.85
N PHE A 71 -0.09 9.75 -1.72
CA PHE A 71 1.02 10.28 -0.91
C PHE A 71 2.37 10.15 -1.61
N GLY A 72 2.60 9.05 -2.33
CA GLY A 72 3.78 8.85 -3.16
C GLY A 72 3.88 9.88 -4.29
N ALA A 73 2.78 10.14 -4.99
CA ALA A 73 2.73 11.14 -6.06
C ALA A 73 2.95 12.57 -5.52
N VAL A 74 2.29 12.94 -4.42
CA VAL A 74 2.48 14.25 -3.78
C VAL A 74 3.93 14.43 -3.32
N GLY A 75 4.49 13.44 -2.63
CA GLY A 75 5.89 13.44 -2.20
C GLY A 75 6.87 13.53 -3.37
N GLY A 76 6.65 12.71 -4.39
CA GLY A 76 7.44 12.62 -5.60
C GLY A 76 7.47 13.93 -6.39
N ILE A 77 6.29 14.44 -6.75
CA ILE A 77 6.13 15.64 -7.58
C ILE A 77 6.64 16.88 -6.85
N MET A 78 6.27 17.08 -5.57
CA MET A 78 6.72 18.25 -4.81
C MET A 78 8.23 18.18 -4.50
N GLY A 79 8.75 16.98 -4.25
CA GLY A 79 10.19 16.73 -4.09
C GLY A 79 10.94 17.12 -5.36
N PHE A 80 10.51 16.60 -6.51
CA PHE A 80 11.11 16.91 -7.81
C PHE A 80 11.07 18.41 -8.14
N ARG A 81 9.91 19.07 -7.94
CA ARG A 81 9.74 20.50 -8.27
C ARG A 81 10.61 21.44 -7.42
N SER A 82 10.93 21.04 -6.19
CA SER A 82 11.73 21.85 -5.27
C SER A 82 13.22 21.53 -5.31
N LEU A 83 13.61 20.37 -5.86
CA LEU A 83 15.00 19.93 -5.95
C LEU A 83 15.81 20.84 -6.88
N GLY A 84 17.01 21.23 -6.44
CA GLY A 84 17.96 22.01 -7.26
C GLY A 84 17.60 23.48 -7.42
N GLN A 85 16.52 23.96 -6.77
CA GLN A 85 16.17 25.37 -6.78
C GLN A 85 17.14 26.16 -5.90
N ALA A 86 17.71 27.26 -6.44
CA ALA A 86 18.71 28.08 -5.74
C ALA A 86 18.20 28.66 -4.40
N ARG A 87 16.88 28.83 -4.27
CA ARG A 87 16.22 29.34 -3.05
C ARG A 87 15.76 28.23 -2.09
N ASN A 88 16.05 26.97 -2.38
CA ASN A 88 15.75 25.84 -1.49
C ASN A 88 16.96 25.53 -0.63
N THR A 89 16.90 25.91 0.65
CA THR A 89 17.95 25.60 1.62
C THR A 89 17.90 24.14 2.09
N LYS A 90 16.81 23.43 1.75
CA LYS A 90 16.48 22.08 2.24
C LYS A 90 16.47 21.04 1.11
N ASN A 91 17.43 21.12 0.19
CA ASN A 91 17.55 20.19 -0.94
C ASN A 91 17.58 18.71 -0.52
N GLY A 92 18.18 18.36 0.63
CA GLY A 92 18.13 16.99 1.16
C GLY A 92 16.71 16.49 1.43
N ARG A 93 15.80 17.35 1.90
CA ARG A 93 14.39 16.98 2.12
C ARG A 93 13.63 16.80 0.81
N SER A 94 13.91 17.65 -0.18
CA SER A 94 13.37 17.49 -1.54
C SER A 94 13.81 16.18 -2.16
N TRP A 95 15.09 15.81 -2.00
CA TRP A 95 15.63 14.55 -2.50
C TRP A 95 14.97 13.35 -1.82
N LEU A 96 14.87 13.36 -0.48
CA LEU A 96 14.17 12.30 0.27
C LEU A 96 12.69 12.19 -0.13
N GLY A 97 11.98 13.31 -0.22
CA GLY A 97 10.58 13.33 -0.64
C GLY A 97 10.39 12.77 -2.05
N MET A 98 11.28 13.14 -2.97
CA MET A 98 11.27 12.65 -4.34
C MET A 98 11.54 11.14 -4.42
N THR A 99 12.64 10.66 -3.81
CA THR A 99 13.06 9.26 -3.90
C THR A 99 12.10 8.32 -3.20
N LEU A 100 11.69 8.64 -1.96
CA LEU A 100 10.70 7.85 -1.24
C LEU A 100 9.33 7.93 -1.92
N GLY A 101 8.94 9.09 -2.42
CA GLY A 101 7.69 9.26 -3.16
C GLY A 101 7.65 8.39 -4.43
N ALA A 102 8.72 8.41 -5.22
CA ALA A 102 8.86 7.56 -6.42
C ALA A 102 8.86 6.06 -6.08
N LEU A 103 9.56 5.67 -5.01
CA LEU A 103 9.58 4.29 -4.52
C LEU A 103 8.18 3.81 -4.14
N VAL A 104 7.45 4.60 -3.34
CA VAL A 104 6.08 4.29 -2.92
C VAL A 104 5.16 4.21 -4.15
N LEU A 105 5.28 5.14 -5.09
CA LEU A 105 4.48 5.18 -6.30
C LEU A 105 4.73 3.97 -7.21
N ALA A 106 5.96 3.47 -7.26
CA ALA A 106 6.31 2.27 -8.03
C ALA A 106 5.84 0.98 -7.36
N LEU A 107 5.99 0.87 -6.04
CA LEU A 107 5.64 -0.35 -5.30
C LEU A 107 4.14 -0.53 -5.10
N ALA A 108 3.36 0.55 -4.95
CA ALA A 108 1.93 0.44 -4.67
C ALA A 108 1.15 -0.32 -5.77
N PRO A 109 1.29 0.01 -7.07
CA PRO A 109 0.66 -0.76 -8.15
C PRO A 109 1.14 -2.20 -8.22
N VAL A 110 2.42 -2.47 -7.94
CA VAL A 110 2.98 -3.83 -7.93
C VAL A 110 2.32 -4.68 -6.84
N LEU A 111 2.19 -4.15 -5.61
CA LEU A 111 1.52 -4.84 -4.51
C LEU A 111 0.02 -5.04 -4.77
N MET A 112 -0.66 -4.03 -5.32
CA MET A 112 -2.07 -4.17 -5.70
C MET A 112 -2.24 -5.21 -6.82
N GLY A 113 -1.36 -5.20 -7.82
CA GLY A 113 -1.35 -6.19 -8.90
C GLY A 113 -1.10 -7.60 -8.39
N ALA A 114 -0.14 -7.78 -7.48
CA ALA A 114 0.11 -9.05 -6.82
C ALA A 114 -1.13 -9.54 -6.06
N TRP A 115 -1.82 -8.67 -5.32
CA TRP A 115 -3.08 -9.05 -4.69
C TRP A 115 -4.13 -9.50 -5.72
N ILE A 116 -4.35 -8.74 -6.79
CA ILE A 116 -5.36 -9.06 -7.82
C ILE A 116 -5.05 -10.40 -8.49
N GLN A 117 -3.78 -10.70 -8.78
CA GLN A 117 -3.39 -11.92 -9.50
C GLN A 117 -3.33 -13.17 -8.62
N LEU A 118 -3.02 -13.02 -7.33
CA LEU A 118 -2.70 -14.15 -6.45
C LEU A 118 -3.72 -14.38 -5.35
N SER A 119 -4.68 -13.47 -5.17
CA SER A 119 -5.67 -13.60 -4.10
C SER A 119 -6.71 -14.65 -4.46
N GLU A 120 -6.77 -15.70 -3.64
CA GLU A 120 -7.74 -16.79 -3.81
C GLU A 120 -8.68 -16.88 -2.59
N PRO A 121 -10.00 -16.86 -2.80
CA PRO A 121 -10.95 -17.00 -1.72
C PRO A 121 -10.99 -18.45 -1.21
N VAL A 122 -10.79 -18.64 0.09
CA VAL A 122 -10.91 -19.96 0.72
C VAL A 122 -12.39 -20.31 0.82
N ILE A 123 -12.84 -21.28 0.03
CA ILE A 123 -14.20 -21.83 0.09
C ILE A 123 -14.28 -22.76 1.30
N VAL A 124 -14.79 -22.26 2.43
CA VAL A 124 -15.13 -23.12 3.57
C VAL A 124 -16.46 -23.81 3.23
N ALA A 125 -16.43 -25.14 3.03
CA ALA A 125 -17.65 -25.92 2.83
C ALA A 125 -18.62 -25.69 4.01
N PRO A 126 -19.94 -25.55 3.77
CA PRO A 126 -20.92 -25.46 4.85
C PRO A 126 -20.78 -26.71 5.74
N ARG A 127 -20.55 -26.51 7.04
CA ARG A 127 -20.66 -27.59 8.03
C ARG A 127 -22.11 -28.09 8.00
N GLY A 128 -22.40 -29.09 7.17
CA GLY A 128 -23.76 -29.58 6.95
C GLY A 128 -23.98 -30.44 5.70
N GLY A 129 -22.96 -30.65 4.84
CA GLY A 129 -23.07 -31.65 3.77
C GLY A 129 -23.19 -33.06 4.38
N PRO A 130 -24.13 -33.92 3.94
CA PRO A 130 -24.34 -35.23 4.51
C PRO A 130 -23.03 -36.00 4.48
N GLN A 131 -22.63 -36.52 5.65
CA GLN A 131 -21.62 -37.56 5.73
C GLN A 131 -22.09 -38.66 4.79
N ALA A 132 -21.35 -38.87 3.70
CA ALA A 132 -21.51 -40.05 2.87
C ALA A 132 -21.19 -41.23 3.78
N ALA A 133 -22.23 -41.74 4.45
CA ALA A 133 -22.19 -42.99 5.18
C ALA A 133 -21.71 -44.02 4.18
N SER A 134 -20.49 -44.50 4.40
CA SER A 134 -19.87 -45.57 3.63
C SER A 134 -20.83 -46.75 3.63
N VAL A 135 -21.49 -46.97 2.50
CA VAL A 135 -22.12 -48.25 2.20
C VAL A 135 -20.97 -49.24 2.05
N ALA A 136 -20.67 -49.95 3.14
CA ALA A 136 -19.85 -51.14 3.10
C ALA A 136 -20.77 -52.34 2.78
N PRO A 137 -20.28 -53.30 1.96
CA PRO A 137 -21.06 -54.39 1.38
C PRO A 137 -21.52 -55.45 2.41
#